data_AF-A0A401FW47-F1
#
_entry.id   AF-A0A401FW47-F1
#
_cell.length_a   1.000
_cell.length_b   1.000
_cell.length_c   1.000
_cell.angle_alpha   90.00
_cell.angle_beta   90.00
_cell.angle_gamma   90.00
#
_symmetry.space_group_name_H-M   'P 1'
#
loop_
_entity.id
_entity.type
_entity.pdbx_description
1 polymer ?
#
loop_
_entity_poly.entity_id
_entity_poly.type
_entity_poly.pdbx_seq_one_letter_code
_entity_poly.pdbx_strand_id
1 'polypeptide(L)'
;MFSGDEPNVVGVRVYFFADDFRNNKKNMMIKKGEVIVRRRIATVLVLMMVGLLLFACGSGSDSDTDTDLVSVKTNELAIADPDSGATTYTYEEGKTNLADLLADGSLKPCFCQRLCFRAAQALEASPDFATRYPDGIPVAKMRIVTLWNTDGAEELFVEALGWAESDVRILFNATAHADLCIEDAVFYFIPENEETGWKVSGEAGLFPEDFFEKRAAAKKGGDAEKAAFKPVKEAAMQGLAAIPLNDMFRVKTVNLSEEGLEQTLASRGVLVIAHGSDEAGWNQAVDDAVRNVCLPYPVALGFLEFQEQDIAAAVRTLEDQNVREIIAVPLFISGSSNHIEEIRYVLGLRDTLPESGGHGGHGGEAEEDLIPVTSDAEIYLTHALDDDPVMARIICDHLREISLNPAEEIAVLVGHGSDSSHSEAAWQENFASLALQVKTMMGFGDVRYGFVAMGSPAVADVVAQAQSEGRVLVSPVMLSQGYFINVKIPRVLEGMDYTYADRALLPDPGITTFIENTIREFLDSDQLPDATSGTTVTSAAVKALPVRDQIPNAA
;
A
#
# COMPACT_ATOMS: atom_id res chain seq x y z
N MET A 1 -47.67 -9.11 -38.83
CA MET A 1 -48.73 -8.95 -37.81
C MET A 1 -48.63 -10.13 -36.87
N PHE A 2 -48.71 -9.83 -35.57
CA PHE A 2 -48.21 -10.55 -34.40
C PHE A 2 -48.75 -11.97 -34.12
N SER A 3 -48.05 -12.60 -33.15
CA SER A 3 -48.46 -13.55 -32.10
C SER A 3 -48.18 -15.02 -32.40
N GLY A 4 -47.52 -15.81 -31.55
CA GLY A 4 -47.03 -15.60 -30.18
C GLY A 4 -46.62 -16.95 -29.59
N ASP A 5 -45.63 -16.90 -28.68
CA ASP A 5 -45.34 -17.83 -27.58
C ASP A 5 -45.11 -19.33 -27.89
N GLU A 6 -43.84 -19.67 -28.14
CA GLU A 6 -43.33 -21.00 -27.79
C GLU A 6 -42.98 -21.04 -26.29
N PRO A 7 -43.41 -22.07 -25.54
CA PRO A 7 -43.12 -22.17 -24.12
C PRO A 7 -41.64 -22.52 -23.90
N ASN A 8 -40.97 -21.72 -23.07
CA ASN A 8 -39.66 -22.02 -22.52
C ASN A 8 -39.68 -23.41 -21.87
N VAL A 9 -39.02 -24.37 -22.49
CA VAL A 9 -38.81 -25.71 -21.93
C VAL A 9 -37.76 -25.60 -20.83
N VAL A 10 -38.20 -25.42 -19.59
CA VAL A 10 -37.36 -25.65 -18.41
C VAL A 10 -37.30 -27.16 -18.18
N GLY A 11 -36.19 -27.78 -18.56
CA GLY A 11 -35.96 -29.20 -18.33
C GLY A 11 -35.72 -29.48 -16.84
N VAL A 12 -36.76 -29.90 -16.12
CA VAL A 12 -36.60 -30.46 -14.77
C VAL A 12 -36.23 -31.95 -14.90
N ARG A 13 -34.98 -32.30 -14.56
CA ARG A 13 -34.58 -33.70 -14.34
C ARG A 13 -34.54 -33.98 -12.83
N VAL A 14 -35.46 -34.80 -12.35
CA VAL A 14 -35.43 -35.36 -11.00
C VAL A 14 -34.74 -36.72 -11.06
N TYR A 15 -33.64 -36.89 -10.33
CA TYR A 15 -32.99 -38.18 -10.14
C TYR A 15 -33.21 -38.67 -8.71
N PHE A 16 -33.73 -39.89 -8.56
CA PHE A 16 -33.67 -40.65 -7.32
C PHE A 16 -32.52 -41.64 -7.44
N PHE A 17 -31.60 -41.70 -6.47
CA PHE A 17 -30.73 -42.86 -6.33
C PHE A 17 -30.52 -43.30 -4.88
N ALA A 18 -30.46 -44.62 -4.77
CA ALA A 18 -30.65 -45.43 -3.60
C ALA A 18 -29.35 -45.62 -2.82
N ASP A 19 -29.29 -45.12 -1.59
CA ASP A 19 -28.25 -45.49 -0.64
C ASP A 19 -28.79 -45.95 0.73
N ASP A 20 -30.06 -46.37 0.77
CA ASP A 20 -30.58 -47.11 1.92
C ASP A 20 -30.23 -48.61 1.91
N PHE A 21 -29.35 -49.07 1.02
CA PHE A 21 -29.01 -50.50 0.94
C PHE A 21 -27.53 -50.79 0.64
N ARG A 22 -26.65 -50.61 1.64
CA ARG A 22 -25.43 -51.42 1.75
C ARG A 22 -25.19 -51.92 3.18
N ASN A 23 -25.88 -53.00 3.51
CA ASN A 23 -25.40 -53.99 4.47
C ASN A 23 -25.58 -55.42 3.90
N ASN A 24 -24.73 -55.79 2.94
CA ASN A 24 -24.21 -57.16 2.82
C ASN A 24 -23.13 -57.24 1.74
N LYS A 25 -21.87 -57.35 2.18
CA LYS A 25 -20.76 -57.80 1.34
C LYS A 25 -20.94 -59.30 1.09
N LYS A 26 -21.21 -59.71 -0.15
CA LYS A 26 -20.72 -60.97 -0.75
C LYS A 26 -21.17 -61.06 -2.21
N ASN A 27 -20.23 -61.45 -3.07
CA ASN A 27 -20.36 -61.82 -4.48
C ASN A 27 -20.33 -60.65 -5.48
N MET A 28 -19.13 -60.25 -5.90
CA MET A 28 -18.77 -60.27 -7.33
C MET A 28 -17.31 -59.81 -7.53
N MET A 29 -16.53 -60.65 -8.21
CA MET A 29 -15.31 -60.24 -8.90
C MET A 29 -15.70 -59.66 -10.26
N ILE A 30 -15.12 -58.51 -10.60
CA ILE A 30 -15.29 -57.87 -11.91
C ILE A 30 -14.12 -58.29 -12.80
N LYS A 31 -14.43 -58.86 -13.96
CA LYS A 31 -13.51 -58.96 -15.11
C LYS A 31 -14.24 -58.39 -16.33
N LYS A 32 -13.69 -57.32 -16.90
CA LYS A 32 -14.02 -56.62 -18.16
C LYS A 32 -15.39 -56.90 -18.80
N GLY A 33 -16.28 -55.89 -18.76
CA GLY A 33 -17.24 -55.56 -19.82
C GLY A 33 -18.54 -56.36 -19.86
N GLU A 34 -19.66 -55.65 -19.60
CA GLU A 34 -21.09 -56.00 -19.76
C GLU A 34 -21.84 -56.79 -18.66
N VAL A 35 -22.98 -56.23 -18.23
CA VAL A 35 -24.07 -56.95 -17.53
C VAL A 35 -25.42 -56.54 -18.16
N ILE A 36 -26.13 -57.55 -18.69
CA ILE A 36 -27.52 -57.49 -19.17
C ILE A 36 -28.47 -57.76 -17.99
N VAL A 37 -29.57 -57.01 -17.85
CA VAL A 37 -30.61 -57.29 -16.84
C VAL A 37 -31.99 -57.50 -17.49
N ARG A 38 -32.68 -58.58 -17.08
CA ARG A 38 -34.03 -58.99 -17.52
C ARG A 38 -35.15 -58.39 -16.64
N ARG A 39 -36.28 -58.09 -17.29
CA ARG A 39 -37.60 -57.65 -16.77
C ARG A 39 -38.12 -58.44 -15.55
N ARG A 40 -38.56 -57.73 -14.48
CA ARG A 40 -39.97 -57.62 -14.01
C ARG A 40 -40.14 -56.83 -12.68
N ILE A 41 -40.93 -55.73 -12.77
CA ILE A 41 -41.93 -55.16 -11.82
C ILE A 41 -41.39 -54.53 -10.51
N ALA A 42 -41.47 -53.23 -10.18
CA ALA A 42 -42.21 -52.03 -10.63
C ALA A 42 -43.74 -52.03 -10.44
N THR A 43 -44.21 -51.76 -9.21
CA THR A 43 -45.50 -51.08 -8.92
C THR A 43 -45.42 -50.45 -7.51
N VAL A 44 -45.46 -49.10 -7.39
CA VAL A 44 -46.13 -48.30 -6.31
C VAL A 44 -45.84 -46.79 -6.39
N LEU A 45 -44.80 -46.29 -7.06
CA LEU A 45 -44.41 -44.86 -6.95
C LEU A 45 -44.53 -44.03 -8.25
N VAL A 46 -45.64 -44.17 -8.99
CA VAL A 46 -45.90 -43.38 -10.22
C VAL A 46 -47.30 -42.70 -10.22
N LEU A 47 -48.03 -42.67 -9.11
CA LEU A 47 -49.41 -42.12 -9.07
C LEU A 47 -49.63 -40.89 -8.18
N MET A 48 -48.59 -40.17 -7.73
CA MET A 48 -48.78 -38.92 -6.93
C MET A 48 -48.19 -37.63 -7.51
N MET A 49 -47.68 -37.59 -8.75
CA MET A 49 -47.15 -36.34 -9.33
C MET A 49 -47.52 -36.11 -10.81
N VAL A 50 -48.75 -36.43 -11.22
CA VAL A 50 -49.35 -35.94 -12.49
C VAL A 50 -50.78 -35.44 -12.23
N GLY A 51 -50.99 -34.70 -11.15
CA GLY A 51 -52.33 -34.32 -10.70
C GLY A 51 -52.45 -32.91 -10.15
N LEU A 52 -51.84 -31.91 -10.80
CA LEU A 52 -52.17 -30.50 -10.53
C LEU A 52 -51.70 -29.59 -11.67
N LEU A 53 -52.33 -29.77 -12.83
CA LEU A 53 -52.55 -28.72 -13.84
C LEU A 53 -53.60 -29.25 -14.81
N LEU A 54 -54.85 -29.22 -14.36
CA LEU A 54 -56.10 -29.15 -15.14
C LEU A 54 -57.26 -29.41 -14.15
N PHE A 55 -57.79 -28.35 -13.53
CA PHE A 55 -59.23 -28.14 -13.36
C PHE A 55 -59.47 -26.77 -12.73
N ALA A 56 -59.93 -25.83 -13.57
CA ALA A 56 -60.69 -24.68 -13.12
C ALA A 56 -62.10 -25.13 -12.66
N CYS A 57 -62.72 -24.31 -11.81
CA CYS A 57 -64.05 -24.41 -11.19
C CYS A 57 -64.14 -25.17 -9.85
N GLY A 58 -64.31 -24.40 -8.77
CA GLY A 58 -65.13 -24.81 -7.61
C GLY A 58 -64.54 -24.55 -6.22
N SER A 59 -64.79 -23.35 -5.68
CA SER A 59 -65.14 -23.01 -4.29
C SER A 59 -64.39 -23.63 -3.07
N GLY A 60 -63.88 -22.73 -2.21
CA GLY A 60 -63.61 -22.96 -0.76
C GLY A 60 -62.12 -22.99 -0.45
N SER A 61 -61.49 -21.91 0.01
CA SER A 61 -61.50 -21.28 1.36
C SER A 61 -60.21 -21.59 2.12
N ASP A 62 -59.51 -20.50 2.46
CA ASP A 62 -58.56 -20.27 3.56
C ASP A 62 -57.13 -20.82 3.54
N SER A 63 -56.24 -19.82 3.54
CA SER A 63 -55.10 -19.58 4.46
C SER A 63 -53.68 -19.89 4.00
N ASP A 64 -52.87 -18.85 4.24
CA ASP A 64 -51.42 -18.71 4.32
C ASP A 64 -50.54 -18.84 3.07
N THR A 65 -50.11 -17.65 2.64
CA THR A 65 -48.88 -17.36 1.92
C THR A 65 -47.68 -17.53 2.83
N ASP A 66 -46.74 -18.45 2.51
CA ASP A 66 -45.33 -18.20 2.78
C ASP A 66 -44.39 -18.99 1.85
N THR A 67 -43.42 -18.24 1.35
CA THR A 67 -42.19 -18.52 0.60
C THR A 67 -41.80 -19.98 0.26
N ASP A 68 -41.80 -20.30 -1.03
CA ASP A 68 -41.15 -21.48 -1.62
C ASP A 68 -39.62 -21.40 -1.47
N LEU A 69 -39.06 -22.13 -0.51
CA LEU A 69 -37.63 -22.46 -0.44
C LEU A 69 -37.29 -23.49 -1.52
N VAL A 70 -36.53 -23.08 -2.53
CA VAL A 70 -35.97 -24.00 -3.54
C VAL A 70 -34.69 -24.63 -2.98
N SER A 71 -34.81 -25.87 -2.50
CA SER A 71 -33.67 -26.73 -2.19
C SER A 71 -33.09 -27.32 -3.48
N VAL A 72 -31.87 -26.90 -3.86
CA VAL A 72 -31.10 -27.53 -4.94
C VAL A 72 -30.20 -28.60 -4.33
N LYS A 73 -30.50 -29.88 -4.61
CA LYS A 73 -29.60 -31.00 -4.39
C LYS A 73 -29.08 -31.49 -5.74
N THR A 74 -27.76 -31.46 -5.95
CA THR A 74 -27.14 -32.11 -7.12
C THR A 74 -25.84 -32.79 -6.72
N ASN A 75 -25.85 -34.13 -6.65
CA ASN A 75 -24.66 -34.96 -6.46
C ASN A 75 -24.39 -35.82 -7.73
N GLU A 76 -23.15 -35.66 -8.23
CA GLU A 76 -22.21 -36.62 -8.88
C GLU A 76 -22.34 -37.12 -10.34
N LEU A 77 -21.19 -37.13 -11.06
CA LEU A 77 -20.73 -38.25 -11.93
C LEU A 77 -19.18 -38.26 -12.13
N ALA A 78 -18.59 -39.47 -12.19
CA ALA A 78 -17.17 -39.77 -12.46
C ALA A 78 -16.89 -40.07 -13.96
N ILE A 79 -15.61 -40.24 -14.36
CA ILE A 79 -15.05 -41.41 -15.12
C ILE A 79 -13.55 -41.22 -15.46
N ALA A 80 -12.80 -42.33 -15.47
CA ALA A 80 -11.39 -42.45 -15.86
C ALA A 80 -11.18 -42.74 -17.36
N ASP A 81 -10.04 -42.37 -17.97
CA ASP A 81 -9.26 -43.25 -18.88
C ASP A 81 -7.87 -42.68 -19.26
N PRO A 82 -6.76 -43.45 -19.27
CA PRO A 82 -5.45 -42.93 -19.66
C PRO A 82 -5.14 -42.79 -21.16
N ASP A 83 -5.93 -43.32 -22.11
CA ASP A 83 -5.37 -43.60 -23.46
C ASP A 83 -6.07 -43.02 -24.72
N SER A 84 -7.16 -42.24 -24.69
CA SER A 84 -7.69 -41.61 -25.92
C SER A 84 -8.73 -40.49 -25.70
N GLY A 85 -8.50 -39.26 -26.24
CA GLY A 85 -9.38 -38.08 -26.14
C GLY A 85 -10.79 -38.22 -26.75
N ALA A 86 -11.76 -37.30 -26.67
CA ALA A 86 -11.85 -35.91 -26.19
C ALA A 86 -13.29 -35.55 -25.70
N THR A 87 -13.37 -34.66 -24.69
CA THR A 87 -14.30 -33.53 -24.38
C THR A 87 -15.85 -33.67 -24.41
N THR A 88 -16.57 -33.32 -23.30
CA THR A 88 -17.36 -32.06 -23.04
C THR A 88 -18.05 -32.08 -21.64
N TYR A 89 -18.33 -30.87 -21.10
CA TYR A 89 -18.36 -30.40 -19.70
C TYR A 89 -19.75 -30.09 -19.06
N THR A 90 -19.85 -29.90 -17.72
CA THR A 90 -20.87 -29.02 -17.04
C THR A 90 -20.69 -28.72 -15.51
N TYR A 91 -20.82 -27.42 -15.18
CA TYR A 91 -21.10 -26.63 -13.95
C TYR A 91 -20.16 -26.60 -12.71
N GLU A 92 -19.41 -27.64 -12.35
CA GLU A 92 -18.41 -27.53 -11.24
C GLU A 92 -17.02 -27.05 -11.74
N GLU A 93 -16.85 -26.92 -13.05
CA GLU A 93 -15.59 -26.61 -13.73
C GLU A 93 -15.27 -25.11 -13.81
N GLY A 94 -15.72 -24.34 -12.81
CA GLY A 94 -15.36 -22.93 -12.60
C GLY A 94 -14.58 -22.65 -11.31
N LYS A 95 -14.33 -23.64 -10.43
CA LYS A 95 -13.65 -23.45 -9.14
C LYS A 95 -12.12 -23.55 -9.25
N THR A 96 -11.50 -22.68 -10.04
CA THR A 96 -10.04 -22.53 -10.08
C THR A 96 -9.48 -22.16 -8.70
N ASN A 97 -8.90 -23.16 -8.01
CA ASN A 97 -7.55 -23.16 -7.44
C ASN A 97 -7.39 -23.85 -6.07
N LEU A 98 -8.40 -24.01 -5.21
CA LEU A 98 -8.10 -24.58 -3.88
C LEU A 98 -7.91 -26.12 -3.90
N ALA A 99 -8.64 -26.86 -4.73
CA ALA A 99 -8.50 -28.31 -4.82
C ALA A 99 -7.16 -28.72 -5.47
N ASP A 100 -6.72 -27.96 -6.49
CA ASP A 100 -5.43 -28.16 -7.15
C ASP A 100 -4.23 -27.73 -6.27
N LEU A 101 -4.36 -26.65 -5.48
CA LEU A 101 -3.37 -26.27 -4.44
C LEU A 101 -3.26 -27.28 -3.28
N LEU A 102 -4.34 -28.01 -2.98
CA LEU A 102 -4.39 -28.99 -1.90
C LEU A 102 -3.98 -30.40 -2.34
N ALA A 103 -3.93 -30.67 -3.65
CA ALA A 103 -3.73 -32.01 -4.21
C ALA A 103 -2.26 -32.48 -4.20
N ASP A 104 -1.28 -31.57 -4.18
CA ASP A 104 0.15 -31.93 -4.12
C ASP A 104 0.69 -32.13 -2.69
N GLY A 105 -0.11 -31.77 -1.68
CA GLY A 105 0.24 -31.88 -0.25
C GLY A 105 1.19 -30.81 0.29
N SER A 106 1.49 -29.75 -0.47
CA SER A 106 2.44 -28.68 -0.10
C SER A 106 1.83 -27.61 0.82
N LEU A 107 0.52 -27.31 0.69
CA LEU A 107 -0.17 -26.30 1.50
C LEU A 107 -1.13 -26.92 2.52
N LYS A 108 -0.99 -26.55 3.79
CA LYS A 108 -2.01 -26.77 4.84
C LYS A 108 -2.68 -25.42 5.13
N PRO A 109 -3.71 -25.02 4.35
CA PRO A 109 -4.23 -23.67 4.46
C PRO A 109 -4.80 -23.44 5.84
N CYS A 110 -4.52 -22.28 6.42
CA CYS A 110 -5.06 -21.89 7.71
C CYS A 110 -6.56 -21.52 7.61
N PHE A 111 -7.22 -21.28 8.74
CA PHE A 111 -8.63 -20.92 8.74
C PHE A 111 -8.87 -19.54 8.10
N CYS A 112 -7.90 -18.62 8.18
CA CYS A 112 -7.98 -17.30 7.56
C CYS A 112 -8.02 -17.43 6.03
N GLN A 113 -7.10 -18.20 5.44
CA GLN A 113 -7.10 -18.49 3.99
C GLN A 113 -8.41 -19.18 3.57
N ARG A 114 -8.91 -20.13 4.36
CA ARG A 114 -10.20 -20.77 4.07
C ARG A 114 -11.36 -19.79 4.11
N LEU A 115 -11.40 -18.89 5.10
CA LEU A 115 -12.43 -17.85 5.20
C LEU A 115 -12.42 -16.94 3.97
N CYS A 116 -11.26 -16.42 3.59
CA CYS A 116 -11.09 -15.54 2.43
C CYS A 116 -11.54 -16.24 1.14
N PHE A 117 -11.20 -17.52 0.99
CA PHE A 117 -11.63 -18.32 -0.17
C PHE A 117 -13.15 -18.51 -0.19
N ARG A 118 -13.76 -18.80 0.97
CA ARG A 118 -15.22 -18.93 1.06
C ARG A 118 -15.95 -17.61 0.79
N ALA A 119 -15.38 -16.47 1.18
CA ALA A 119 -15.93 -15.17 0.84
C ALA A 119 -15.95 -14.93 -0.68
N ALA A 120 -14.87 -15.27 -1.39
CA ALA A 120 -14.84 -15.20 -2.86
C ALA A 120 -15.87 -16.13 -3.51
N GLN A 121 -16.01 -17.37 -3.01
CA GLN A 121 -17.03 -18.30 -3.50
C GLN A 121 -18.46 -17.82 -3.25
N ALA A 122 -18.72 -17.21 -2.09
CA ALA A 122 -20.02 -16.66 -1.76
C ALA A 122 -20.37 -15.50 -2.71
N LEU A 123 -19.39 -14.67 -3.09
CA LEU A 123 -19.58 -13.62 -4.08
C LEU A 123 -19.94 -14.20 -5.46
N GLU A 124 -19.15 -15.15 -5.96
CA GLU A 124 -19.39 -15.78 -7.27
C GLU A 124 -20.75 -16.48 -7.35
N ALA A 125 -21.21 -17.04 -6.22
CA ALA A 125 -22.53 -17.66 -6.13
C ALA A 125 -23.69 -16.65 -6.02
N SER A 126 -23.40 -15.36 -5.75
CA SER A 126 -24.45 -14.36 -5.60
C SER A 126 -25.08 -14.00 -6.95
N PRO A 127 -26.42 -13.96 -7.07
CA PRO A 127 -27.09 -13.74 -8.36
C PRO A 127 -26.69 -12.44 -9.07
N ASP A 128 -26.56 -11.34 -8.30
CA ASP A 128 -26.22 -10.02 -8.83
C ASP A 128 -24.80 -10.03 -9.43
N PHE A 129 -23.84 -10.66 -8.74
CA PHE A 129 -22.46 -10.77 -9.23
C PHE A 129 -22.37 -11.72 -10.42
N ALA A 130 -22.94 -12.92 -10.32
CA ALA A 130 -22.89 -13.94 -11.37
C ALA A 130 -23.53 -13.47 -12.69
N THR A 131 -24.54 -12.61 -12.60
CA THR A 131 -25.15 -11.98 -13.78
C THR A 131 -24.19 -11.01 -14.47
N ARG A 132 -23.37 -10.29 -13.70
CA ARG A 132 -22.42 -9.30 -14.22
C ARG A 132 -21.10 -9.93 -14.68
N TYR A 133 -20.63 -10.94 -13.96
CA TYR A 133 -19.36 -11.64 -14.19
C TYR A 133 -19.61 -13.15 -14.31
N PRO A 134 -20.17 -13.62 -15.44
CA PRO A 134 -20.51 -15.04 -15.62
C PRO A 134 -19.28 -15.95 -15.68
N ASP A 135 -18.09 -15.38 -15.95
CA ASP A 135 -16.82 -16.10 -16.04
C ASP A 135 -16.02 -16.11 -14.73
N GLY A 136 -16.61 -15.68 -13.61
CA GLY A 136 -15.96 -15.58 -12.29
C GLY A 136 -15.33 -14.22 -12.02
N ILE A 137 -14.64 -14.08 -10.88
CA ILE A 137 -14.07 -12.79 -10.46
C ILE A 137 -12.95 -12.34 -11.41
N PRO A 138 -13.05 -11.15 -12.04
CA PRO A 138 -11.98 -10.62 -12.89
C PRO A 138 -10.85 -10.05 -12.02
N VAL A 139 -9.96 -10.92 -11.54
CA VAL A 139 -8.84 -10.62 -10.62
C VAL A 139 -8.14 -9.30 -10.92
N ALA A 140 -7.67 -9.12 -12.17
CA ALA A 140 -6.92 -7.95 -12.61
C ALA A 140 -7.73 -6.64 -12.73
N LYS A 141 -9.01 -6.63 -12.34
CA LYS A 141 -9.90 -5.47 -12.39
C LYS A 141 -10.75 -5.33 -11.13
N MET A 142 -10.36 -6.02 -10.05
CA MET A 142 -11.11 -6.10 -8.81
C MET A 142 -10.19 -5.77 -7.66
N ARG A 143 -10.54 -4.77 -6.85
CA ARG A 143 -9.88 -4.47 -5.59
C ARG A 143 -10.59 -5.18 -4.44
N ILE A 144 -9.83 -5.53 -3.42
CA ILE A 144 -10.30 -6.14 -2.18
C ILE A 144 -9.96 -5.22 -1.03
N VAL A 145 -10.96 -4.83 -0.26
CA VAL A 145 -10.78 -4.21 1.06
C VAL A 145 -11.34 -5.16 2.11
N THR A 146 -10.64 -5.40 3.22
CA THR A 146 -11.13 -6.32 4.26
C THR A 146 -10.86 -5.81 5.68
N LEU A 147 -11.77 -6.08 6.61
CA LEU A 147 -11.51 -5.91 8.05
C LEU A 147 -10.76 -7.11 8.63
N TRP A 148 -10.59 -8.19 7.87
CA TRP A 148 -9.98 -9.43 8.31
C TRP A 148 -8.46 -9.32 8.33
N ASN A 149 -7.95 -8.55 9.28
CA ASN A 149 -6.55 -8.19 9.46
C ASN A 149 -5.70 -9.41 9.88
N THR A 150 -5.35 -10.24 8.90
CA THR A 150 -4.52 -11.45 9.05
C THR A 150 -3.69 -11.66 7.78
N ASP A 151 -2.47 -12.18 7.92
CA ASP A 151 -1.60 -12.57 6.79
C ASP A 151 -2.32 -13.50 5.78
N GLY A 152 -3.28 -14.31 6.26
CA GLY A 152 -4.03 -15.24 5.42
C GLY A 152 -4.90 -14.60 4.33
N ALA A 153 -5.18 -13.30 4.38
CA ALA A 153 -5.86 -12.58 3.31
C ALA A 153 -4.90 -12.31 2.15
N GLU A 154 -3.69 -11.81 2.44
CA GLU A 154 -2.63 -11.56 1.46
C GLU A 154 -2.11 -12.88 0.87
N GLU A 155 -1.77 -13.86 1.72
CA GLU A 155 -1.33 -15.21 1.30
C GLU A 155 -2.32 -15.86 0.34
N LEU A 156 -3.64 -15.65 0.54
CA LEU A 156 -4.62 -16.19 -0.38
C LEU A 156 -4.75 -15.33 -1.64
N PHE A 157 -5.17 -14.07 -1.49
CA PHE A 157 -5.60 -13.27 -2.64
C PHE A 157 -4.42 -12.93 -3.54
N VAL A 158 -3.28 -12.53 -2.97
CA VAL A 158 -2.09 -12.14 -3.73
C VAL A 158 -1.33 -13.39 -4.17
N GLU A 159 -0.83 -14.20 -3.24
CA GLU A 159 0.11 -15.28 -3.57
C GLU A 159 -0.56 -16.46 -4.28
N ALA A 160 -1.78 -16.85 -3.85
CA ALA A 160 -2.43 -18.05 -4.38
C ALA A 160 -3.43 -17.77 -5.52
N LEU A 161 -4.10 -16.61 -5.50
CA LEU A 161 -5.14 -16.25 -6.48
C LEU A 161 -4.72 -15.17 -7.49
N GLY A 162 -3.57 -14.52 -7.29
CA GLY A 162 -2.94 -13.67 -8.30
C GLY A 162 -3.44 -12.22 -8.35
N TRP A 163 -4.04 -11.70 -7.26
CA TRP A 163 -4.25 -10.26 -7.12
C TRP A 163 -2.91 -9.53 -7.05
N ALA A 164 -2.87 -8.28 -7.53
CA ALA A 164 -1.74 -7.41 -7.22
C ALA A 164 -1.76 -7.05 -5.73
N GLU A 165 -0.57 -6.94 -5.12
CA GLU A 165 -0.42 -6.47 -3.74
C GLU A 165 -1.07 -5.09 -3.55
N SER A 166 -1.06 -4.25 -4.59
CA SER A 166 -1.72 -2.95 -4.58
C SER A 166 -3.26 -2.99 -4.55
N ASP A 167 -3.86 -4.15 -4.83
CA ASP A 167 -5.31 -4.27 -4.94
C ASP A 167 -5.93 -4.96 -3.72
N VAL A 168 -5.14 -5.46 -2.78
CA VAL A 168 -5.62 -6.05 -1.52
C VAL A 168 -5.26 -5.10 -0.37
N ARG A 169 -6.26 -4.66 0.39
CA ARG A 169 -6.13 -3.66 1.46
C ARG A 169 -6.83 -4.11 2.73
N ILE A 170 -6.19 -3.88 3.86
CA ILE A 170 -6.85 -3.93 5.17
C ILE A 170 -7.50 -2.58 5.44
N LEU A 171 -8.73 -2.57 5.93
CA LEU A 171 -9.44 -1.34 6.29
C LEU A 171 -8.64 -0.55 7.35
N PHE A 172 -8.50 0.76 7.16
CA PHE A 172 -7.63 1.61 8.00
C PHE A 172 -7.94 1.49 9.51
N ASN A 173 -9.20 1.28 9.88
CA ASN A 173 -9.66 1.10 11.26
C ASN A 173 -9.95 -0.36 11.62
N ALA A 174 -9.35 -1.33 10.93
CA ALA A 174 -9.58 -2.74 11.19
C ALA A 174 -9.14 -3.16 12.61
N THR A 175 -9.90 -4.07 13.20
CA THR A 175 -9.58 -4.66 14.50
C THR A 175 -8.19 -5.31 14.47
N ALA A 176 -7.42 -5.14 15.54
CA ALA A 176 -6.10 -5.73 15.66
C ALA A 176 -6.18 -7.25 15.46
N HIS A 177 -5.17 -7.82 14.79
CA HIS A 177 -5.12 -9.24 14.46
C HIS A 177 -5.39 -10.18 15.66
N ALA A 178 -5.00 -9.80 16.89
CA ALA A 178 -5.22 -10.61 18.08
C ALA A 178 -6.67 -10.62 18.58
N ASP A 179 -7.46 -9.60 18.22
CA ASP A 179 -8.76 -9.27 18.81
C ASP A 179 -9.94 -9.39 17.85
N LEU A 180 -9.71 -9.98 16.67
CA LEU A 180 -10.74 -10.22 15.66
C LEU A 180 -11.99 -10.89 16.25
N CYS A 181 -13.16 -10.54 15.73
CA CYS A 181 -14.46 -11.14 15.98
C CYS A 181 -15.20 -11.49 14.67
N ILE A 182 -16.44 -11.98 14.75
CA ILE A 182 -17.20 -12.37 13.56
C ILE A 182 -17.54 -11.15 12.70
N GLU A 183 -17.74 -9.99 13.32
CA GLU A 183 -18.02 -8.72 12.66
C GLU A 183 -16.87 -8.25 11.77
N ASP A 184 -15.63 -8.71 12.02
CA ASP A 184 -14.47 -8.41 11.18
C ASP A 184 -14.37 -9.32 9.95
N ALA A 185 -15.16 -10.40 9.86
CA ALA A 185 -15.19 -11.32 8.72
C ALA A 185 -15.89 -10.70 7.51
N VAL A 186 -15.35 -9.57 7.04
CA VAL A 186 -15.93 -8.69 6.02
C VAL A 186 -14.92 -8.47 4.90
N PHE A 187 -15.39 -8.64 3.67
CA PHE A 187 -14.60 -8.50 2.44
C PHE A 187 -15.41 -7.67 1.45
N TYR A 188 -14.84 -6.56 1.00
CA TYR A 188 -15.38 -5.73 -0.06
C TYR A 188 -14.67 -6.08 -1.36
N PHE A 189 -15.44 -6.41 -2.39
CA PHE A 189 -14.95 -6.63 -3.75
C PHE A 189 -15.43 -5.48 -4.61
N ILE A 190 -14.49 -4.73 -5.17
CA ILE A 190 -14.73 -3.40 -5.71
C ILE A 190 -14.14 -3.35 -7.12
N PRO A 191 -14.98 -3.27 -8.18
CA PRO A 191 -14.47 -3.06 -9.52
C PRO A 191 -13.61 -1.80 -9.59
N GLU A 192 -12.59 -1.83 -10.44
CA GLU A 192 -11.82 -0.64 -10.75
C GLU A 192 -12.73 0.50 -11.25
N ASN A 193 -12.49 1.71 -10.75
CA ASN A 193 -13.17 2.94 -11.17
C ASN A 193 -14.70 2.93 -10.94
N GLU A 194 -15.22 2.12 -10.00
CA GLU A 194 -16.63 2.14 -9.61
C GLU A 194 -16.83 2.59 -8.15
N GLU A 195 -17.88 3.37 -7.92
CA GLU A 195 -18.33 3.82 -6.59
C GLU A 195 -19.19 2.77 -5.86
N THR A 196 -19.44 1.64 -6.50
CA THR A 196 -20.21 0.53 -5.94
C THR A 196 -19.42 -0.77 -6.01
N GLY A 197 -19.58 -1.62 -4.99
CA GLY A 197 -19.00 -2.96 -4.96
C GLY A 197 -19.88 -3.93 -4.19
N TRP A 198 -19.32 -5.08 -3.82
CA TRP A 198 -20.00 -6.10 -3.03
C TRP A 198 -19.33 -6.27 -1.68
N LYS A 199 -20.12 -6.17 -0.62
CA LYS A 199 -19.75 -6.54 0.74
C LYS A 199 -20.16 -7.97 1.00
N VAL A 200 -19.18 -8.82 1.31
CA VAL A 200 -19.35 -10.20 1.76
C VAL A 200 -19.06 -10.24 3.26
N SER A 201 -20.01 -10.68 4.07
CA SER A 201 -19.88 -10.73 5.53
C SER A 201 -20.20 -12.12 6.07
N GLY A 202 -19.39 -12.64 7.00
CA GLY A 202 -19.69 -13.87 7.72
C GLY A 202 -20.83 -13.71 8.73
N GLU A 203 -21.65 -14.76 8.91
CA GLU A 203 -22.74 -14.76 9.90
C GLU A 203 -22.38 -15.47 11.21
N ALA A 204 -23.15 -15.22 12.28
CA ALA A 204 -22.87 -15.63 13.68
C ALA A 204 -22.70 -17.15 13.93
N GLY A 205 -22.97 -18.01 12.95
CA GLY A 205 -22.72 -19.47 13.05
C GLY A 205 -21.52 -19.96 12.23
N LEU A 206 -20.77 -19.06 11.59
CA LEU A 206 -19.65 -19.43 10.72
C LEU A 206 -18.49 -20.07 11.50
N PHE A 207 -18.33 -19.67 12.76
CA PHE A 207 -17.34 -20.21 13.68
C PHE A 207 -18.01 -20.90 14.87
N PRO A 208 -17.34 -21.89 15.50
CA PRO A 208 -17.81 -22.46 16.75
C PRO A 208 -17.98 -21.41 17.85
N GLU A 209 -18.84 -21.71 18.82
CA GLU A 209 -18.98 -20.92 20.05
C GLU A 209 -17.61 -20.75 20.74
N ASP A 210 -17.39 -19.58 21.35
CA ASP A 210 -16.14 -19.16 21.99
C ASP A 210 -14.89 -19.09 21.08
N PHE A 211 -15.01 -19.27 19.76
CA PHE A 211 -13.84 -19.32 18.86
C PHE A 211 -12.94 -18.08 19.02
N PHE A 212 -13.53 -16.89 18.94
CA PHE A 212 -12.80 -15.63 18.97
C PHE A 212 -12.22 -15.33 20.36
N GLU A 213 -12.97 -15.61 21.43
CA GLU A 213 -12.48 -15.48 22.80
C GLU A 213 -11.25 -16.37 23.04
N LYS A 214 -11.34 -17.65 22.68
CA LYS A 214 -10.24 -18.60 22.84
C LYS A 214 -9.06 -18.29 21.92
N ARG A 215 -9.32 -17.75 20.73
CA ARG A 215 -8.28 -17.27 19.82
C ARG A 215 -7.51 -16.10 20.43
N ALA A 216 -8.22 -15.08 20.94
CA ALA A 216 -7.61 -13.93 21.59
C ALA A 216 -6.78 -14.36 22.82
N ALA A 217 -7.34 -15.25 23.65
CA ALA A 217 -6.62 -15.84 24.78
C ALA A 217 -5.36 -16.61 24.34
N ALA A 218 -5.43 -17.40 23.26
CA ALA A 218 -4.27 -18.14 22.75
C ALA A 218 -3.19 -17.24 22.11
N LYS A 219 -3.57 -16.07 21.58
CA LYS A 219 -2.63 -15.07 21.04
C LYS A 219 -1.93 -14.29 22.15
N LYS A 220 -2.62 -14.01 23.26
CA LYS A 220 -2.10 -13.23 24.40
C LYS A 220 -1.50 -14.10 25.52
N GLY A 221 -1.83 -15.39 25.54
CA GLY A 221 -1.49 -16.35 26.59
C GLY A 221 -0.37 -17.33 26.25
N GLY A 222 -0.19 -18.32 27.13
CA GLY A 222 0.84 -19.34 27.06
C GLY A 222 0.35 -20.67 26.48
N ASP A 223 1.05 -21.75 26.84
CA ASP A 223 0.79 -23.08 26.28
C ASP A 223 -0.59 -23.64 26.66
N ALA A 224 -1.13 -23.26 27.82
CA ALA A 224 -2.44 -23.69 28.28
C ALA A 224 -3.57 -23.11 27.41
N GLU A 225 -3.51 -21.82 27.10
CA GLU A 225 -4.47 -21.13 26.23
C GLU A 225 -4.38 -21.64 24.80
N LYS A 226 -3.17 -21.90 24.29
CA LYS A 226 -2.95 -22.53 22.98
C LYS A 226 -3.52 -23.94 22.91
N ALA A 227 -3.36 -24.74 23.97
CA ALA A 227 -3.94 -26.08 24.05
C ALA A 227 -5.48 -26.04 24.08
N ALA A 228 -6.07 -25.06 24.77
CA ALA A 228 -7.52 -24.87 24.82
C ALA A 228 -8.11 -24.40 23.48
N PHE A 229 -7.38 -23.59 22.70
CA PHE A 229 -7.83 -23.13 21.38
C PHE A 229 -7.75 -24.22 20.31
N LYS A 230 -6.79 -25.14 20.39
CA LYS A 230 -6.55 -26.18 19.38
C LYS A 230 -7.82 -26.94 18.91
N PRO A 231 -8.66 -27.53 19.77
CA PRO A 231 -9.86 -28.25 19.32
C PRO A 231 -10.88 -27.33 18.65
N VAL A 232 -11.01 -26.08 19.10
CA VAL A 232 -11.95 -25.10 18.54
C VAL A 232 -11.47 -24.59 17.17
N LYS A 233 -10.16 -24.43 17.01
CA LYS A 233 -9.52 -24.19 15.71
C LYS A 233 -9.76 -25.34 14.74
N GLU A 234 -9.61 -26.58 15.18
CA GLU A 234 -9.85 -27.77 14.33
C GLU A 234 -11.34 -27.87 13.91
N ALA A 235 -12.27 -27.58 14.82
CA ALA A 235 -13.69 -27.52 14.50
C ALA A 235 -14.02 -26.40 13.50
N ALA A 236 -13.47 -25.19 13.67
CA ALA A 236 -13.61 -24.09 12.71
C ALA A 236 -13.08 -24.47 11.33
N MET A 237 -11.92 -25.12 11.27
CA MET A 237 -11.31 -25.61 10.04
C MET A 237 -12.19 -26.62 9.32
N GLN A 238 -12.80 -27.55 10.06
CA GLN A 238 -13.76 -28.53 9.51
C GLN A 238 -15.04 -27.85 9.05
N GLY A 239 -15.56 -26.89 9.82
CA GLY A 239 -16.74 -26.10 9.47
C GLY A 239 -16.56 -25.40 8.12
N LEU A 240 -15.44 -24.69 7.93
CA LEU A 240 -15.10 -24.03 6.66
C LEU A 240 -14.85 -24.99 5.49
N ALA A 241 -14.66 -26.29 5.75
CA ALA A 241 -14.51 -27.31 4.72
C ALA A 241 -15.85 -27.92 4.25
N ALA A 242 -16.93 -27.77 5.02
CA ALA A 242 -18.26 -28.27 4.66
C ALA A 242 -18.90 -27.49 3.50
N ILE A 243 -19.89 -28.08 2.81
CA ILE A 243 -20.61 -27.49 1.65
C ILE A 243 -22.11 -27.80 1.78
N PRO A 244 -23.02 -26.86 1.42
CA PRO A 244 -22.77 -25.47 1.00
C PRO A 244 -22.69 -24.54 2.21
N LEU A 245 -21.68 -23.66 2.22
CA LEU A 245 -21.52 -22.61 3.24
C LEU A 245 -22.04 -21.25 2.78
N ASN A 246 -22.63 -21.17 1.58
CA ASN A 246 -23.09 -19.91 1.00
C ASN A 246 -24.13 -19.22 1.90
N ASP A 247 -24.96 -20.01 2.61
CA ASP A 247 -25.96 -19.50 3.54
C ASP A 247 -25.35 -18.86 4.81
N MET A 248 -24.05 -19.08 5.05
CA MET A 248 -23.30 -18.51 6.19
C MET A 248 -22.56 -17.22 5.84
N PHE A 249 -22.70 -16.76 4.60
CA PHE A 249 -22.20 -15.48 4.14
C PHE A 249 -23.33 -14.64 3.57
N ARG A 250 -23.31 -13.36 3.91
CA ARG A 250 -24.22 -12.37 3.34
C ARG A 250 -23.49 -11.55 2.30
N VAL A 251 -24.04 -11.50 1.09
CA VAL A 251 -23.54 -10.65 0.00
C VAL A 251 -24.51 -9.49 -0.20
N LYS A 252 -24.00 -8.25 -0.23
CA LYS A 252 -24.77 -7.04 -0.52
C LYS A 252 -24.01 -6.15 -1.48
N THR A 253 -24.73 -5.55 -2.43
CA THR A 253 -24.22 -4.40 -3.19
C THR A 253 -24.19 -3.19 -2.25
N VAL A 254 -23.06 -2.48 -2.22
CA VAL A 254 -22.83 -1.33 -1.33
C VAL A 254 -22.21 -0.17 -2.10
N ASN A 255 -22.44 1.06 -1.64
CA ASN A 255 -21.70 2.23 -2.08
C ASN A 255 -20.45 2.42 -1.21
N LEU A 256 -19.34 2.81 -1.84
CA LEU A 256 -18.04 2.97 -1.18
C LEU A 256 -18.04 4.08 -0.12
N SER A 257 -18.70 5.20 -0.40
CA SER A 257 -18.77 6.35 0.51
C SER A 257 -19.54 6.03 1.79
N GLU A 258 -20.66 5.31 1.66
CA GLU A 258 -21.51 4.89 2.79
C GLU A 258 -20.80 3.90 3.73
N GLU A 259 -19.92 3.06 3.18
CA GLU A 259 -19.10 2.11 3.92
C GLU A 259 -17.77 2.73 4.40
N GLY A 260 -17.51 4.01 4.08
CA GLY A 260 -16.28 4.72 4.49
C GLY A 260 -15.00 4.17 3.86
N LEU A 261 -15.09 3.57 2.67
CA LEU A 261 -13.95 2.88 2.03
C LEU A 261 -13.00 3.83 1.32
N GLU A 262 -13.41 5.08 1.08
CA GLU A 262 -12.65 6.07 0.30
C GLU A 262 -11.24 6.28 0.83
N GLN A 263 -11.07 6.38 2.15
CA GLN A 263 -9.76 6.57 2.77
C GLN A 263 -8.88 5.33 2.68
N THR A 264 -9.45 4.13 2.73
CA THR A 264 -8.67 2.88 2.59
C THR A 264 -8.30 2.60 1.13
N LEU A 265 -9.16 3.01 0.20
CA LEU A 265 -8.92 2.92 -1.24
C LEU A 265 -8.11 4.07 -1.79
N ALA A 266 -7.86 5.09 -0.97
CA ALA A 266 -7.04 6.23 -1.32
C ALA A 266 -5.70 5.74 -1.83
N SER A 267 -5.32 6.23 -3.00
CA SER A 267 -3.97 6.01 -3.48
C SER A 267 -3.01 6.92 -2.73
N ARG A 268 -1.78 6.43 -2.52
CA ARG A 268 -0.68 7.21 -2.00
C ARG A 268 0.03 7.89 -3.16
N GLY A 269 0.51 9.10 -2.95
CA GLY A 269 1.33 9.85 -3.89
C GLY A 269 2.53 10.46 -3.19
N VAL A 270 3.56 10.76 -3.97
CA VAL A 270 4.78 11.39 -3.50
C VAL A 270 4.87 12.79 -4.06
N LEU A 271 5.05 13.77 -3.18
CA LEU A 271 5.26 15.16 -3.55
C LEU A 271 6.73 15.50 -3.28
N VAL A 272 7.54 15.67 -4.33
CA VAL A 272 8.91 16.20 -4.16
C VAL A 272 8.84 17.72 -4.19
N ILE A 273 9.44 18.38 -3.20
CA ILE A 273 9.44 19.83 -3.07
C ILE A 273 10.86 20.36 -3.17
N ALA A 274 11.10 21.28 -4.10
CA ALA A 274 12.39 21.96 -4.25
C ALA A 274 12.22 23.47 -4.20
N HIS A 275 13.31 24.20 -3.97
CA HIS A 275 13.25 25.67 -3.90
C HIS A 275 12.75 26.30 -5.21
N GLY A 276 13.37 25.93 -6.33
CA GLY A 276 13.17 26.61 -7.62
C GLY A 276 14.20 27.72 -7.81
N SER A 277 14.45 28.09 -9.07
CA SER A 277 15.37 29.16 -9.46
C SER A 277 14.90 29.81 -10.76
N ASP A 278 15.33 31.05 -11.00
CA ASP A 278 15.24 31.72 -12.30
C ASP A 278 16.21 31.14 -13.35
N GLU A 279 17.22 30.36 -12.93
CA GLU A 279 18.13 29.64 -13.80
C GLU A 279 17.51 28.32 -14.30
N ALA A 280 17.09 28.27 -15.57
CA ALA A 280 16.43 27.08 -16.15
C ALA A 280 17.23 25.78 -16.00
N GLY A 281 18.57 25.83 -16.06
CA GLY A 281 19.44 24.67 -15.86
C GLY A 281 19.39 24.11 -14.44
N TRP A 282 19.16 24.97 -13.44
CA TRP A 282 19.00 24.55 -12.05
C TRP A 282 17.76 23.68 -11.89
N ASN A 283 16.63 24.14 -12.42
CA ASN A 283 15.34 23.45 -12.34
C ASN A 283 15.34 22.15 -13.15
N GLN A 284 15.96 22.15 -14.34
CA GLN A 284 16.02 20.95 -15.18
C GLN A 284 16.72 19.79 -14.49
N ALA A 285 17.81 20.05 -13.74
CA ALA A 285 18.51 19.00 -13.01
C ALA A 285 17.64 18.37 -11.90
N VAL A 286 16.79 19.17 -11.25
CA VAL A 286 15.82 18.68 -10.25
C VAL A 286 14.73 17.85 -10.91
N ASP A 287 14.13 18.37 -11.98
CA ASP A 287 13.09 17.69 -12.76
C ASP A 287 13.61 16.35 -13.31
N ASP A 288 14.84 16.30 -13.84
CA ASP A 288 15.47 15.06 -14.29
C ASP A 288 15.64 14.05 -13.16
N ALA A 289 16.05 14.48 -11.96
CA ALA A 289 16.19 13.58 -10.82
C ALA A 289 14.84 12.99 -10.38
N VAL A 290 13.79 13.81 -10.34
CA VAL A 290 12.43 13.38 -9.95
C VAL A 290 11.80 12.49 -11.01
N ARG A 291 11.99 12.78 -12.30
CA ARG A 291 11.50 11.92 -13.40
C ARG A 291 12.08 10.50 -13.38
N ASN A 292 13.27 10.33 -12.80
CA ASN A 292 13.93 9.03 -12.69
C ASN A 292 13.53 8.26 -11.42
N VAL A 293 12.70 8.82 -10.53
CA VAL A 293 12.19 8.13 -9.33
C VAL A 293 11.32 6.96 -9.76
N CYS A 294 11.64 5.76 -9.28
CA CYS A 294 10.91 4.54 -9.58
C CYS A 294 10.17 4.03 -8.34
N LEU A 295 8.93 4.49 -8.16
CA LEU A 295 8.04 4.09 -7.08
C LEU A 295 6.72 3.55 -7.63
N PRO A 296 6.01 2.68 -6.89
CA PRO A 296 4.67 2.21 -7.27
C PRO A 296 3.57 3.26 -7.03
N TYR A 297 3.95 4.52 -6.78
CA TYR A 297 3.08 5.65 -6.45
C TYR A 297 3.25 6.76 -7.48
N PRO A 298 2.19 7.51 -7.81
CA PRO A 298 2.33 8.78 -8.53
C PRO A 298 3.32 9.70 -7.84
N VAL A 299 4.22 10.31 -8.61
CA VAL A 299 5.20 11.29 -8.12
C VAL A 299 4.94 12.62 -8.82
N ALA A 300 4.82 13.69 -8.05
CA ALA A 300 4.72 15.05 -8.56
C ALA A 300 5.85 15.92 -7.98
N LEU A 301 6.38 16.83 -8.78
CA LEU A 301 7.35 17.85 -8.36
C LEU A 301 6.62 19.19 -8.23
N GLY A 302 6.81 19.87 -7.10
CA GLY A 302 6.41 21.26 -6.90
C GLY A 302 7.59 22.12 -6.45
N PHE A 303 7.70 23.32 -7.00
CA PHE A 303 8.68 24.31 -6.57
C PHE A 303 8.06 25.31 -5.61
N LEU A 304 8.86 25.81 -4.67
CA LEU A 304 8.43 26.83 -3.73
C LEU A 304 8.36 28.21 -4.39
N GLU A 305 9.33 28.55 -5.24
CA GLU A 305 9.43 29.86 -5.90
C GLU A 305 9.79 29.73 -7.39
N PHE A 306 9.60 30.81 -8.14
CA PHE A 306 10.06 31.06 -9.51
C PHE A 306 9.45 30.20 -10.63
N GLN A 307 8.55 29.27 -10.33
CA GLN A 307 8.03 28.31 -11.30
C GLN A 307 6.50 28.22 -11.26
N GLU A 308 5.89 28.11 -12.45
CA GLU A 308 4.45 27.82 -12.57
C GLU A 308 4.08 26.42 -12.04
N GLN A 309 5.04 25.49 -12.07
CA GLN A 309 4.91 24.17 -11.44
C GLN A 309 5.14 24.30 -9.93
N ASP A 310 4.25 25.03 -9.25
CA ASP A 310 4.31 25.29 -7.81
C ASP A 310 3.85 24.09 -6.97
N ILE A 311 4.03 24.19 -5.65
CA ILE A 311 3.59 23.16 -4.68
C ILE A 311 2.08 22.89 -4.82
N ALA A 312 1.26 23.92 -5.02
CA ALA A 312 -0.19 23.77 -5.10
C ALA A 312 -0.64 23.02 -6.37
N ALA A 313 0.03 23.26 -7.50
CA ALA A 313 -0.19 22.56 -8.76
C ALA A 313 0.23 21.09 -8.68
N ALA A 314 1.33 20.81 -7.99
CA ALA A 314 1.79 19.46 -7.75
C ALA A 314 0.82 18.66 -6.86
N VAL A 315 0.29 19.27 -5.79
CA VAL A 315 -0.76 18.66 -4.96
C VAL A 315 -2.01 18.36 -5.79
N ARG A 316 -2.52 19.33 -6.56
CA ARG A 316 -3.68 19.11 -7.45
C ARG A 316 -3.45 17.98 -8.45
N THR A 317 -2.23 17.87 -9.00
CA THR A 317 -1.85 16.78 -9.93
C THR A 317 -1.95 15.40 -9.28
N LEU A 318 -1.63 15.28 -7.98
CA LEU A 318 -1.78 14.04 -7.23
C LEU A 318 -3.27 13.79 -6.91
N GLU A 319 -4.02 14.81 -6.49
CA GLU A 319 -5.45 14.70 -6.20
C GLU A 319 -6.28 14.30 -7.44
N ASP A 320 -5.95 14.84 -8.62
CA ASP A 320 -6.53 14.46 -9.91
C ASP A 320 -6.30 12.99 -10.26
N GLN A 321 -5.32 12.34 -9.61
CA GLN A 321 -5.04 10.90 -9.70
C GLN A 321 -5.68 10.10 -8.55
N ASN A 322 -6.61 10.70 -7.80
CA ASN A 322 -7.27 10.14 -6.62
C ASN A 322 -6.29 9.79 -5.49
N VAL A 323 -5.19 10.53 -5.38
CA VAL A 323 -4.30 10.44 -4.20
C VAL A 323 -4.99 11.14 -3.03
N ARG A 324 -5.11 10.45 -1.88
CA ARG A 324 -5.58 11.07 -0.62
C ARG A 324 -4.58 10.96 0.53
N GLU A 325 -3.42 10.36 0.28
CA GLU A 325 -2.28 10.38 1.19
C GLU A 325 -1.05 10.85 0.40
N ILE A 326 -0.52 12.02 0.74
CA ILE A 326 0.66 12.61 0.09
C ILE A 326 1.85 12.54 1.04
N ILE A 327 2.92 11.88 0.61
CA ILE A 327 4.20 11.88 1.32
C ILE A 327 5.09 12.93 0.63
N ALA A 328 5.29 14.06 1.29
CA ALA A 328 6.08 15.18 0.81
C ALA A 328 7.55 15.04 1.22
N VAL A 329 8.44 15.04 0.23
CA VAL A 329 9.90 14.97 0.40
C VAL A 329 10.52 16.33 0.07
N PRO A 330 11.02 17.09 1.07
CA PRO A 330 11.72 18.34 0.82
C PRO A 330 13.14 18.04 0.32
N LEU A 331 13.38 18.30 -0.97
CA LEU A 331 14.70 18.17 -1.58
C LEU A 331 15.56 19.42 -1.30
N PHE A 332 15.95 19.58 -0.04
CA PHE A 332 16.76 20.68 0.49
C PHE A 332 18.00 20.14 1.19
N ILE A 333 19.09 20.91 1.21
CA ILE A 333 20.35 20.52 1.88
C ILE A 333 20.17 20.31 3.39
N SER A 334 19.27 21.07 4.02
CA SER A 334 18.95 20.93 5.44
C SER A 334 17.47 21.15 5.70
N GLY A 335 16.90 20.33 6.58
CA GLY A 335 15.55 20.46 7.13
C GLY A 335 15.41 21.67 8.08
N SER A 336 16.51 22.35 8.39
CA SER A 336 16.54 23.63 9.10
C SER A 336 16.79 24.82 8.16
N SER A 337 16.63 24.64 6.85
CA SER A 337 16.58 25.77 5.91
C SER A 337 15.41 26.69 6.25
N ASN A 338 15.61 28.00 6.05
CA ASN A 338 14.60 29.03 6.33
C ASN A 338 13.26 28.76 5.62
N HIS A 339 13.31 28.11 4.45
CA HIS A 339 12.15 27.78 3.63
C HIS A 339 11.34 26.58 4.10
N ILE A 340 11.86 25.74 5.01
CA ILE A 340 11.12 24.54 5.45
C ILE A 340 9.85 24.92 6.21
N GLU A 341 9.91 26.00 6.98
CA GLU A 341 8.74 26.51 7.69
C GLU A 341 7.72 27.18 6.75
N GLU A 342 8.18 27.79 5.65
CA GLU A 342 7.30 28.26 4.58
C GLU A 342 6.61 27.08 3.89
N ILE A 343 7.34 26.01 3.59
CA ILE A 343 6.78 24.79 3.00
C ILE A 343 5.74 24.18 3.94
N ARG A 344 6.01 24.10 5.26
CA ARG A 344 5.00 23.63 6.23
C ARG A 344 3.74 24.49 6.18
N TYR A 345 3.88 25.80 6.02
CA TYR A 345 2.74 26.72 5.92
C TYR A 345 1.97 26.51 4.61
N VAL A 346 2.68 26.44 3.48
CA VAL A 346 2.07 26.17 2.15
C VAL A 346 1.36 24.82 2.13
N LEU A 347 1.88 23.79 2.79
CA LEU A 347 1.23 22.48 2.90
C LEU A 347 0.10 22.43 3.95
N GLY A 348 -0.20 23.52 4.65
CA GLY A 348 -1.22 23.53 5.70
C GLY A 348 -0.83 22.77 6.98
N LEU A 349 0.45 22.43 7.15
CA LEU A 349 0.98 21.72 8.34
C LEU A 349 1.22 22.67 9.52
N ARG A 350 1.06 23.98 9.31
CA ARG A 350 1.05 25.03 10.33
C ARG A 350 0.12 26.15 9.92
N ASP A 351 -0.51 26.79 10.91
CA ASP A 351 -1.54 27.80 10.68
C ASP A 351 -0.99 29.20 10.36
N THR A 352 0.24 29.49 10.79
CA THR A 352 0.82 30.84 10.72
C THR A 352 2.01 30.87 9.78
N LEU A 353 2.08 31.88 8.91
CA LEU A 353 3.28 32.14 8.10
C LEU A 353 4.45 32.48 9.05
N PRO A 354 5.65 31.88 8.88
CA PRO A 354 6.79 32.21 9.72
C PRO A 354 7.22 33.68 9.56
N GLU A 355 7.62 34.32 10.66
CA GLU A 355 8.10 35.73 10.65
C GLU A 355 9.36 35.92 9.80
N SER A 356 10.14 34.85 9.62
CA SER A 356 11.33 34.79 8.78
C SER A 356 11.04 34.56 7.29
N GLY A 357 9.77 34.48 6.89
CA GLY A 357 9.35 34.17 5.51
C GLY A 357 9.52 35.29 4.49
N GLY A 358 10.18 36.39 4.88
CA GLY A 358 10.54 37.49 3.99
C GLY A 358 12.04 37.52 3.81
N HIS A 359 12.56 36.77 2.84
CA HIS A 359 13.95 36.91 2.43
C HIS A 359 14.14 38.26 1.72
N GLY A 360 14.42 39.31 2.51
CA GLY A 360 14.92 40.61 2.02
C GLY A 360 16.34 40.56 1.40
N GLY A 361 16.73 39.44 0.80
CA GLY A 361 18.10 39.12 0.38
C GLY A 361 18.34 38.97 -1.12
N HIS A 362 17.31 38.79 -1.94
CA HIS A 362 17.45 38.61 -3.39
C HIS A 362 16.71 39.71 -4.16
N GLY A 363 17.31 40.91 -4.18
CA GLY A 363 17.15 41.83 -5.32
C GLY A 363 15.73 42.23 -5.74
N GLY A 364 14.94 42.82 -4.86
CA GLY A 364 14.02 43.91 -5.22
C GLY A 364 12.82 43.61 -6.14
N GLU A 365 12.42 42.36 -6.32
CA GLU A 365 11.09 42.02 -6.88
C GLU A 365 10.16 41.49 -5.78
N ALA A 366 8.85 41.63 -6.00
CA ALA A 366 7.82 41.41 -4.99
C ALA A 366 7.83 39.94 -4.50
N GLU A 367 7.77 39.74 -3.18
CA GLU A 367 7.55 38.43 -2.56
C GLU A 367 6.30 37.79 -3.18
N GLU A 368 6.42 36.56 -3.67
CA GLU A 368 5.24 35.79 -4.07
C GLU A 368 4.42 35.51 -2.81
N ASP A 369 3.12 35.83 -2.85
CA ASP A 369 2.23 35.57 -1.73
C ASP A 369 2.19 34.04 -1.48
N LEU A 370 2.83 33.58 -0.41
CA LEU A 370 2.76 32.19 0.02
C LEU A 370 1.33 31.90 0.49
N ILE A 371 0.62 31.06 -0.27
CA ILE A 371 -0.78 30.70 -0.01
C ILE A 371 -0.83 29.22 0.40
N PRO A 372 -1.43 28.90 1.57
CA PRO A 372 -1.68 27.51 1.95
C PRO A 372 -2.53 26.79 0.91
N VAL A 373 -2.11 25.59 0.55
CA VAL A 373 -2.88 24.70 -0.31
C VAL A 373 -4.14 24.24 0.42
N THR A 374 -5.26 24.23 -0.29
CA THR A 374 -6.46 23.50 0.15
C THR A 374 -6.38 22.12 -0.46
N SER A 375 -6.29 21.09 0.37
CA SER A 375 -6.09 19.70 -0.04
C SER A 375 -7.11 18.81 0.66
N ASP A 376 -7.70 17.89 -0.09
CA ASP A 376 -8.53 16.79 0.42
C ASP A 376 -7.67 15.56 0.77
N ALA A 377 -6.36 15.59 0.46
CA ALA A 377 -5.39 14.59 0.87
C ALA A 377 -4.75 14.92 2.22
N GLU A 378 -4.51 13.89 3.03
CA GLU A 378 -3.63 13.95 4.21
C GLU A 378 -2.17 14.08 3.75
N ILE A 379 -1.45 15.08 4.26
CA ILE A 379 -0.08 15.39 3.84
C ILE A 379 0.90 15.12 4.99
N TYR A 380 1.96 14.37 4.70
CA TYR A 380 3.06 14.09 5.62
C TYR A 380 4.35 14.69 5.07
N LEU A 381 5.12 15.43 5.88
CA LEU A 381 6.42 15.97 5.47
C LEU A 381 7.55 15.15 6.07
N THR A 382 8.44 14.62 5.22
CA THR A 382 9.61 13.85 5.64
C THR A 382 10.80 14.75 5.99
N HIS A 383 11.92 14.15 6.38
CA HIS A 383 13.19 14.85 6.53
C HIS A 383 13.75 15.30 5.17
N ALA A 384 14.67 16.27 5.19
CA ALA A 384 15.42 16.73 4.02
C ALA A 384 16.75 15.96 3.90
N LEU A 385 17.69 16.40 3.05
CA LEU A 385 18.97 15.69 2.90
C LEU A 385 19.82 15.68 4.18
N ASP A 386 19.79 16.75 4.97
CA ASP A 386 20.45 16.90 6.27
C ASP A 386 21.92 16.44 6.35
N ASP A 387 22.19 15.25 6.87
CA ASP A 387 23.51 14.63 6.91
C ASP A 387 23.54 13.25 6.23
N ASP A 388 22.61 13.02 5.29
CA ASP A 388 22.43 11.74 4.62
C ASP A 388 23.74 11.27 3.94
N PRO A 389 24.13 9.99 4.12
CA PRO A 389 25.35 9.43 3.54
C PRO A 389 25.49 9.59 2.03
N VAL A 390 24.39 9.78 1.30
CA VAL A 390 24.41 10.07 -0.14
C VAL A 390 25.18 11.35 -0.43
N MET A 391 25.04 12.39 0.38
CA MET A 391 25.78 13.64 0.20
C MET A 391 27.27 13.41 0.42
N ALA A 392 27.63 12.68 1.48
CA ALA A 392 29.02 12.36 1.76
C ALA A 392 29.64 11.58 0.59
N ARG A 393 28.91 10.62 0.01
CA ARG A 393 29.35 9.85 -1.16
C ARG A 393 29.62 10.76 -2.36
N ILE A 394 28.66 11.60 -2.74
CA ILE A 394 28.78 12.50 -3.90
C ILE A 394 29.94 13.48 -3.72
N ILE A 395 30.05 14.10 -2.54
CA ILE A 395 31.14 15.03 -2.20
C ILE A 395 32.50 14.32 -2.28
N CYS A 396 32.60 13.08 -1.77
CA CYS A 396 33.84 12.30 -1.89
C CYS A 396 34.22 12.06 -3.35
N ASP A 397 33.24 11.86 -4.24
CA ASP A 397 33.51 11.61 -5.65
C ASP A 397 34.04 12.87 -6.33
N HIS A 398 33.45 14.04 -6.05
CA HIS A 398 33.96 15.34 -6.54
C HIS A 398 35.38 15.63 -6.01
N LEU A 399 35.61 15.45 -4.71
CA LEU A 399 36.91 15.71 -4.09
C LEU A 399 37.98 14.75 -4.61
N ARG A 400 37.63 13.50 -4.96
CA ARG A 400 38.58 12.52 -5.51
C ARG A 400 39.15 12.93 -6.85
N GLU A 401 38.41 13.69 -7.65
CA GLU A 401 38.87 14.19 -8.96
C GLU A 401 39.99 15.23 -8.84
N ILE A 402 40.03 15.97 -7.72
CA ILE A 402 40.95 17.10 -7.52
C ILE A 402 41.99 16.89 -6.40
N SER A 403 41.82 15.85 -5.58
CA SER A 403 42.75 15.44 -4.53
C SER A 403 43.99 14.76 -5.10
N LEU A 404 45.16 15.03 -4.51
CA LEU A 404 46.44 14.43 -4.88
C LEU A 404 46.97 13.50 -3.77
N ASN A 405 46.90 13.96 -2.52
CA ASN A 405 47.28 13.18 -1.35
C ASN A 405 46.37 13.55 -0.17
N PRO A 406 45.24 12.84 0.03
CA PRO A 406 44.24 13.21 1.04
C PRO A 406 44.84 13.44 2.43
N ALA A 407 45.78 12.61 2.86
CA ALA A 407 46.37 12.67 4.21
C ALA A 407 47.15 13.98 4.49
N GLU A 408 47.54 14.73 3.45
CA GLU A 408 48.25 16.02 3.53
C GLU A 408 47.37 17.20 3.07
N GLU A 409 46.09 16.95 2.83
CA GLU A 409 45.13 17.92 2.30
C GLU A 409 44.02 18.22 3.32
N ILE A 410 43.46 19.42 3.21
CA ILE A 410 42.32 19.89 4.00
C ILE A 410 41.14 20.11 3.05
N ALA A 411 40.06 19.37 3.24
CA ALA A 411 38.81 19.64 2.51
C ALA A 411 37.95 20.66 3.28
N VAL A 412 37.29 21.57 2.57
CA VAL A 412 36.36 22.55 3.12
C VAL A 412 35.02 22.43 2.41
N LEU A 413 34.00 21.99 3.15
CA LEU A 413 32.62 21.88 2.68
C LEU A 413 31.91 23.22 2.79
N VAL A 414 31.26 23.68 1.72
CA VAL A 414 30.65 25.01 1.67
C VAL A 414 29.14 24.92 1.57
N GLY A 415 28.45 25.25 2.66
CA GLY A 415 26.99 25.34 2.71
C GLY A 415 26.47 26.75 2.42
N HIS A 416 25.18 26.86 2.12
CA HIS A 416 24.49 28.15 2.10
C HIS A 416 24.47 28.79 3.50
N GLY A 417 24.03 28.00 4.48
CA GLY A 417 23.87 28.39 5.88
C GLY A 417 22.51 29.00 6.19
N SER A 418 22.33 29.40 7.46
CA SER A 418 21.15 30.08 7.99
C SER A 418 21.54 31.29 8.85
N ASP A 419 20.69 32.31 8.92
CA ASP A 419 20.84 33.50 9.78
C ASP A 419 20.00 33.45 11.07
N SER A 420 19.06 32.50 11.18
CA SER A 420 18.36 32.23 12.43
C SER A 420 19.21 31.38 13.39
N SER A 421 19.23 31.71 14.67
CA SER A 421 20.11 31.06 15.65
C SER A 421 19.76 29.60 15.93
N HIS A 422 18.48 29.22 15.83
CA HIS A 422 18.06 27.83 15.99
C HIS A 422 18.46 26.98 14.78
N SER A 423 18.25 27.49 13.57
CA SER A 423 18.66 26.82 12.35
C SER A 423 20.18 26.77 12.20
N GLU A 424 20.92 27.81 12.60
CA GLU A 424 22.38 27.83 12.50
C GLU A 424 23.03 26.62 13.23
N ALA A 425 22.55 26.30 14.43
CA ALA A 425 23.06 25.15 15.19
C ALA A 425 22.83 23.83 14.45
N ALA A 426 21.64 23.62 13.89
CA ALA A 426 21.34 22.42 13.11
C ALA A 426 22.17 22.34 11.81
N TRP A 427 22.39 23.46 11.13
CA TRP A 427 23.31 23.52 9.98
C TRP A 427 24.75 23.17 10.38
N GLN A 428 25.24 23.66 11.52
CA GLN A 428 26.56 23.31 12.05
C GLN A 428 26.66 21.81 12.41
N GLU A 429 25.63 21.25 13.02
CA GLU A 429 25.57 19.81 13.37
C GLU A 429 25.58 18.94 12.11
N ASN A 430 24.71 19.24 11.13
CA ASN A 430 24.66 18.52 9.85
C ASN A 430 26.02 18.57 9.12
N PHE A 431 26.63 19.75 9.02
CA PHE A 431 27.91 19.89 8.32
C PHE A 431 29.09 19.30 9.11
N ALA A 432 29.04 19.29 10.45
CA ALA A 432 30.03 18.60 11.27
C ALA A 432 29.94 17.07 11.06
N SER A 433 28.73 16.51 11.06
CA SER A 433 28.48 15.10 10.73
C SER A 433 28.99 14.77 9.32
N LEU A 434 28.60 15.56 8.33
CA LEU A 434 29.00 15.39 6.93
C LEU A 434 30.52 15.48 6.74
N ALA A 435 31.18 16.43 7.38
CA ALA A 435 32.64 16.56 7.37
C ALA A 435 33.33 15.32 7.96
N LEU A 436 32.80 14.76 9.05
CA LEU A 436 33.33 13.53 9.65
C LEU A 436 33.16 12.33 8.73
N GLN A 437 32.01 12.20 8.04
CA GLN A 437 31.78 11.15 7.06
C GLN A 437 32.79 11.24 5.90
N VAL A 438 32.94 12.42 5.29
CA VAL A 438 33.91 12.65 4.21
C VAL A 438 35.34 12.37 4.67
N LYS A 439 35.72 12.81 5.88
CA LYS A 439 37.03 12.54 6.47
C LYS A 439 37.29 11.04 6.59
N THR A 440 36.30 10.30 7.10
CA THR A 440 36.37 8.86 7.28
C THR A 440 36.48 8.11 5.94
N MET A 441 35.75 8.56 4.92
CA MET A 441 35.69 7.90 3.62
C MET A 441 36.90 8.17 2.73
N MET A 442 37.53 9.35 2.85
CA MET A 442 38.64 9.77 1.98
C MET A 442 40.00 9.77 2.68
N GLY A 443 40.04 9.77 4.01
CA GLY A 443 41.29 9.83 4.76
C GLY A 443 41.98 11.19 4.68
N PHE A 444 41.21 12.27 4.56
CA PHE A 444 41.76 13.63 4.58
C PHE A 444 42.46 13.94 5.91
N GLY A 445 43.56 14.70 5.86
CA GLY A 445 44.23 15.19 7.07
C GLY A 445 43.26 15.98 7.94
N ASP A 446 42.46 16.84 7.31
CA ASP A 446 41.32 17.48 7.94
C ASP A 446 40.14 17.73 7.00
N VAL A 447 38.93 17.80 7.55
CA VAL A 447 37.73 18.21 6.81
C VAL A 447 36.99 19.23 7.66
N ARG A 448 36.84 20.43 7.12
CA ARG A 448 36.18 21.58 7.74
C ARG A 448 34.93 21.93 6.96
N TYR A 449 34.13 22.83 7.52
CA TYR A 449 33.00 23.41 6.83
C TYR A 449 32.92 24.92 7.08
N GLY A 450 32.22 25.62 6.20
CA GLY A 450 31.87 27.03 6.39
C GLY A 450 30.69 27.42 5.51
N PHE A 451 30.12 28.57 5.80
CA PHE A 451 28.92 29.06 5.13
C PHE A 451 29.21 30.31 4.28
N VAL A 452 28.61 30.37 3.09
CA VAL A 452 28.91 31.41 2.09
C VAL A 452 27.91 32.57 2.08
N ALA A 453 26.66 32.32 2.47
CA ALA A 453 25.62 33.34 2.48
C ALA A 453 25.41 33.92 3.87
N MET A 454 25.21 33.04 4.86
CA MET A 454 24.80 33.39 6.21
C MET A 454 25.25 32.33 7.22
N GLY A 455 25.32 32.70 8.48
CA GLY A 455 25.74 31.81 9.57
C GLY A 455 27.25 31.78 9.82
N SER A 456 27.65 30.96 10.78
CA SER A 456 29.02 30.83 11.27
C SER A 456 29.49 29.36 11.26
N PRO A 457 30.77 29.07 10.92
CA PRO A 457 31.81 30.01 10.53
C PRO A 457 31.69 30.48 9.07
N ALA A 458 32.14 31.71 8.80
CA ALA A 458 32.20 32.22 7.43
C ALA A 458 33.25 31.45 6.63
N VAL A 459 32.91 31.00 5.42
CA VAL A 459 33.80 30.17 4.59
C VAL A 459 35.15 30.83 4.30
N ALA A 460 35.17 32.16 4.14
CA ALA A 460 36.39 32.92 3.90
C ALA A 460 37.40 32.77 5.06
N ASP A 461 36.93 32.82 6.30
CA ASP A 461 37.80 32.68 7.48
C ASP A 461 38.35 31.26 7.59
N VAL A 462 37.51 30.26 7.31
CA VAL A 462 37.88 28.83 7.34
C VAL A 462 38.96 28.52 6.30
N VAL A 463 38.78 29.00 5.06
CA VAL A 463 39.75 28.79 3.98
C VAL A 463 41.04 29.58 4.24
N ALA A 464 40.95 30.82 4.71
CA ALA A 464 42.13 31.64 5.04
C ALA A 464 42.99 31.02 6.14
N GLN A 465 42.37 30.35 7.12
CA GLN A 465 43.08 29.59 8.13
C GLN A 465 43.69 28.31 7.51
N ALA A 466 42.89 27.52 6.79
CA ALA A 466 43.29 26.22 6.25
C ALA A 466 44.46 26.31 5.25
N GLN A 467 44.51 27.36 4.41
CA GLN A 467 45.60 27.54 3.42
C GLN A 467 46.98 27.75 4.06
N SER A 468 47.03 28.14 5.34
CA SER A 468 48.29 28.26 6.09
C SER A 468 48.79 26.92 6.66
N GLU A 469 47.92 25.90 6.68
CA GLU A 469 48.17 24.60 7.31
C GLU A 469 48.45 23.49 6.28
N GLY A 470 47.90 23.59 5.06
CA GLY A 470 48.08 22.60 4.00
C GLY A 470 47.39 22.98 2.69
N ARG A 471 47.40 22.06 1.72
CA ARG A 471 46.68 22.25 0.45
C ARG A 471 45.17 22.16 0.70
N VAL A 472 44.43 23.18 0.28
CA VAL A 472 42.99 23.28 0.51
C VAL A 472 42.20 22.85 -0.72
N LEU A 473 41.19 22.01 -0.49
CA LEU A 473 40.19 21.59 -1.47
C LEU A 473 38.83 22.12 -1.04
N VAL A 474 38.15 22.89 -1.87
CA VAL A 474 36.84 23.46 -1.56
C VAL A 474 35.77 22.70 -2.34
N SER A 475 34.74 22.21 -1.66
CA SER A 475 33.58 21.55 -2.28
C SER A 475 32.29 22.23 -1.86
N PRO A 476 31.47 22.74 -2.81
CA PRO A 476 30.15 23.24 -2.49
C PRO A 476 29.21 22.08 -2.12
N VAL A 477 28.30 22.35 -1.19
CA VAL A 477 27.20 21.46 -0.81
C VAL A 477 25.91 22.17 -1.19
N MET A 478 25.59 22.10 -2.48
CA MET A 478 24.43 22.76 -3.10
C MET A 478 23.70 21.72 -3.95
N LEU A 479 22.36 21.80 -3.97
CA LEU A 479 21.55 20.80 -4.65
C LEU A 479 21.82 20.75 -6.16
N SER A 480 21.81 21.92 -6.82
CA SER A 480 21.96 22.04 -8.27
C SER A 480 22.94 23.17 -8.63
N GLN A 481 23.47 23.12 -9.85
CA GLN A 481 24.45 24.09 -10.35
C GLN A 481 23.80 25.47 -10.54
N GLY A 482 24.51 26.54 -10.16
CA GLY A 482 24.01 27.90 -10.36
C GLY A 482 24.88 28.98 -9.70
N TYR A 483 24.31 30.16 -9.45
CA TYR A 483 24.97 31.35 -8.92
C TYR A 483 25.95 31.09 -7.75
N PHE A 484 25.57 30.27 -6.75
CA PHE A 484 26.43 30.04 -5.59
C PHE A 484 27.76 29.38 -5.95
N ILE A 485 27.71 28.35 -6.79
CA ILE A 485 28.90 27.61 -7.23
C ILE A 485 29.69 28.44 -8.24
N ASN A 486 29.00 29.01 -9.23
CA ASN A 486 29.66 29.64 -10.37
C ASN A 486 30.22 31.03 -10.04
N VAL A 487 29.64 31.74 -9.07
CA VAL A 487 29.92 33.16 -8.84
C VAL A 487 30.21 33.46 -7.38
N LYS A 488 29.29 33.14 -6.46
CA LYS A 488 29.39 33.62 -5.07
C LYS A 488 30.58 33.03 -4.33
N ILE A 489 30.76 31.71 -4.36
CA ILE A 489 31.88 31.03 -3.68
C ILE A 489 33.22 31.50 -4.25
N PRO A 490 33.47 31.45 -5.58
CA PRO A 490 34.72 31.97 -6.16
C PRO A 490 35.01 33.42 -5.79
N ARG A 491 33.99 34.28 -5.77
CA ARG A 491 34.11 35.70 -5.42
C ARG A 491 34.46 35.91 -3.95
N VAL A 492 33.85 35.16 -3.04
CA VAL A 492 34.13 35.27 -1.59
C VAL A 492 35.55 34.79 -1.27
N LEU A 493 36.07 33.83 -2.04
CA LEU A 493 37.40 33.25 -1.86
C LEU A 493 38.45 33.87 -2.80
N GLU A 494 38.17 35.00 -3.43
CA GLU A 494 39.07 35.64 -4.38
C GLU A 494 40.42 35.99 -3.71
N GLY A 495 41.52 35.58 -4.34
CA GLY A 495 42.88 35.81 -3.83
C GLY A 495 43.38 34.80 -2.78
N MET A 496 42.59 33.78 -2.43
CA MET A 496 43.02 32.66 -1.58
C MET A 496 43.62 31.51 -2.42
N ASP A 497 44.49 30.69 -1.81
CA ASP A 497 45.08 29.51 -2.45
C ASP A 497 44.26 28.25 -2.11
N TYR A 498 43.51 27.76 -3.11
CA TYR A 498 42.68 26.57 -2.99
C TYR A 498 42.45 25.91 -4.36
N THR A 499 42.07 24.64 -4.35
CA THR A 499 41.54 23.95 -5.54
C THR A 499 40.04 23.73 -5.37
N TYR A 500 39.25 24.02 -6.40
CA TYR A 500 37.79 24.02 -6.32
C TYR A 500 37.17 22.82 -7.05
N ALA A 501 36.31 22.08 -6.36
CA ALA A 501 35.42 21.08 -6.98
C ALA A 501 34.11 21.79 -7.35
N ASP A 502 34.01 22.32 -8.57
CA ASP A 502 32.95 23.22 -9.03
C ASP A 502 31.63 22.52 -9.41
N ARG A 503 31.22 21.50 -8.63
CA ARG A 503 30.08 20.64 -8.94
C ARG A 503 29.02 20.60 -7.83
N ALA A 504 27.76 20.72 -8.21
CA ALA A 504 26.60 20.48 -7.35
C ALA A 504 26.33 18.98 -7.12
N LEU A 505 25.44 18.66 -6.18
CA LEU A 505 25.03 17.28 -5.91
C LEU A 505 24.32 16.63 -7.11
N LEU A 506 23.39 17.35 -7.74
CA LEU A 506 22.79 16.93 -9.00
C LEU A 506 23.79 17.12 -10.16
N PRO A 507 23.78 16.24 -11.17
CA PRO A 507 22.75 15.23 -11.48
C PRO A 507 23.08 13.81 -10.98
N ASP A 508 23.76 13.66 -9.83
CA ASP A 508 24.09 12.32 -9.33
C ASP A 508 22.82 11.49 -9.01
N PRO A 509 22.70 10.23 -9.50
CA PRO A 509 21.51 9.40 -9.30
C PRO A 509 21.27 9.01 -7.84
N GLY A 510 22.26 9.21 -6.96
CA GLY A 510 22.08 9.07 -5.51
C GLY A 510 20.95 9.95 -4.99
N ILE A 511 20.72 11.14 -5.54
CA ILE A 511 19.63 12.02 -5.12
C ILE A 511 18.25 11.42 -5.45
N THR A 512 18.11 10.77 -6.60
CA THR A 512 16.91 9.99 -6.94
C THR A 512 16.72 8.84 -5.96
N THR A 513 17.80 8.12 -5.63
CA THR A 513 17.77 7.00 -4.67
C THR A 513 17.42 7.47 -3.26
N PHE A 514 17.85 8.66 -2.85
CA PHE A 514 17.47 9.30 -1.59
C PHE A 514 15.95 9.47 -1.51
N ILE A 515 15.33 10.07 -2.52
CA ILE A 515 13.86 10.24 -2.57
C ILE A 515 13.17 8.90 -2.37
N GLU A 516 13.57 7.87 -3.12
CA GLU A 516 12.97 6.54 -3.01
C GLU A 516 13.14 5.91 -1.62
N ASN A 517 14.34 6.04 -1.03
CA ASN A 517 14.63 5.49 0.29
C ASN A 517 13.87 6.22 1.38
N THR A 518 13.78 7.55 1.33
CA THR A 518 12.98 8.34 2.28
C THR A 518 11.52 7.90 2.28
N ILE A 519 10.96 7.59 1.11
CA ILE A 519 9.59 7.04 1.01
C ILE A 519 9.51 5.64 1.62
N ARG A 520 10.44 4.73 1.29
CA ARG A 520 10.47 3.37 1.89
C ARG A 520 10.60 3.44 3.41
N GLU A 521 11.51 4.26 3.94
CA GLU A 521 11.69 4.46 5.37
C GLU A 521 10.44 5.00 6.06
N PHE A 522 9.74 5.96 5.42
CA PHE A 522 8.49 6.47 5.95
C PHE A 522 7.43 5.35 6.05
N LEU A 523 7.30 4.52 5.01
CA LEU A 523 6.34 3.42 4.95
C LEU A 523 6.67 2.28 5.93
N ASP A 524 7.96 1.98 6.13
CA ASP A 524 8.43 0.93 7.06
C ASP A 524 8.33 1.34 8.53
N SER A 525 8.29 2.65 8.79
CA SER A 525 8.08 3.15 10.15
C SER A 525 6.60 3.00 10.51
N ASP A 526 6.26 2.33 11.62
CA ASP A 526 4.91 2.23 12.22
C ASP A 526 4.32 3.61 12.63
N GLN A 527 4.69 4.70 11.95
CA GLN A 527 4.31 6.07 12.25
C GLN A 527 2.98 6.51 11.65
N LEU A 528 2.26 5.61 10.96
CA LEU A 528 0.83 5.78 10.74
C LEU A 528 0.15 5.91 12.12
N PRO A 529 -0.66 6.95 12.39
CA PRO A 529 -1.30 7.09 13.69
C PRO A 529 -2.22 5.92 14.02
N ASP A 530 -1.91 5.22 15.13
CA ASP A 530 -2.81 4.28 15.80
C ASP A 530 -4.09 5.02 16.24
N ALA A 531 -5.22 4.68 15.63
CA ALA A 531 -6.52 5.34 15.82
C ALA A 531 -7.24 4.93 17.13
N THR A 532 -6.54 4.29 18.07
CA THR A 532 -7.14 3.82 19.33
C THR A 532 -7.25 4.89 20.43
N SER A 533 -6.71 6.10 20.25
CA SER A 533 -6.99 7.22 21.15
C SER A 533 -8.24 7.98 20.72
N GLY A 534 -9.41 7.45 21.08
CA GLY A 534 -10.68 8.15 20.97
C GLY A 534 -10.66 9.47 21.74
N THR A 535 -10.30 10.56 21.07
CA THR A 535 -10.64 11.93 21.46
C THR A 535 -10.95 12.67 20.17
N THR A 536 -12.18 13.16 20.04
CA THR A 536 -12.53 14.17 19.05
C THR A 536 -11.57 15.35 19.19
N VAL A 537 -10.65 15.50 18.24
CA VAL A 537 -9.82 16.70 18.10
C VAL A 537 -10.20 17.34 16.78
N THR A 538 -11.02 18.38 16.87
CA THR A 538 -11.08 19.46 15.89
C THR A 538 -9.68 20.05 15.74
N SER A 539 -9.17 20.17 14.51
CA SER A 539 -7.96 20.90 14.08
C SER A 539 -6.71 20.76 14.97
N ALA A 540 -5.60 20.34 14.36
CA ALA A 540 -4.25 20.23 14.92
C ALA A 540 -3.95 18.93 15.67
N ALA A 541 -3.25 18.02 14.98
CA ALA A 541 -2.32 17.08 15.60
C ALA A 541 -1.18 16.79 14.62
N VAL A 542 -0.16 17.64 14.70
CA VAL A 542 1.16 17.47 14.10
C VAL A 542 1.78 16.15 14.59
N LYS A 543 2.21 15.29 13.67
CA LYS A 543 3.28 14.32 13.92
C LYS A 543 4.47 14.70 13.06
N ALA A 544 5.31 15.60 13.58
CA ALA A 544 6.67 15.71 13.09
C ALA A 544 7.42 14.43 13.49
N LEU A 545 8.18 13.85 12.55
CA LEU A 545 9.14 12.80 12.83
C LEU A 545 10.09 13.27 13.95
N PRO A 546 10.33 12.48 15.02
CA PRO A 546 11.38 12.81 15.96
C PRO A 546 12.74 12.82 15.24
N VAL A 547 13.54 13.84 15.53
CA VAL A 547 14.97 13.92 15.18
C VAL A 547 15.63 12.61 15.63
N ARG A 548 16.43 11.98 14.75
CA ARG A 548 17.18 10.76 15.08
C ARG A 548 17.93 10.96 16.39
N ASP A 549 17.53 10.22 17.43
CA ASP A 549 18.24 10.19 18.69
C ASP A 549 19.69 9.71 18.47
N GLN A 550 20.58 10.41 19.14
CA GLN A 550 22.03 10.39 19.05
C GLN A 550 22.62 8.97 19.15
N ILE A 551 23.64 8.71 18.33
CA ILE A 551 24.57 7.60 18.50
C ILE A 551 25.13 7.65 19.94
N PRO A 552 25.07 6.57 20.74
CA PRO A 552 25.68 6.58 22.06
C PRO A 552 27.19 6.73 21.91
N ASN A 553 27.75 7.73 22.60
CA ASN A 553 29.20 7.89 22.78
C ASN A 553 29.85 6.53 23.09
N ALA A 554 30.68 6.04 22.18
CA ALA A 554 31.58 4.93 22.45
C ALA A 554 32.72 5.43 23.34
N ALA A 555 32.88 4.77 24.49
CA ALA A 555 34.00 4.93 25.41
C ALA A 555 35.27 4.23 24.90
#